data_AF-A0A4C1UV13-F1
#
_entry.id   AF-A0A4C1UV13-F1
#
_cell.length_a   1.000
_cell.length_b   1.000
_cell.length_c   1.000
_cell.angle_alpha   90.00
_cell.angle_beta   90.00
_cell.angle_gamma   90.00
#
_symmetry.space_group_name_H-M   'P 1'
#
loop_
_entity.id
_entity.type
_entity.pdbx_description
1 polymer ?
#
loop_
_entity_poly.entity_id
_entity_poly.type
_entity_poly.pdbx_seq_one_letter_code
_entity_poly.pdbx_strand_id
1 'polypeptide(L)'
;MSFVDVDSRRGIGAVVNAAVGLAAGGRAAARRASSFTCVDQFTRRQSGTVDVWWIYDDGGLTLLLPYILSIRRAWASCPLRVFTLANKQTELELEERNMASLLSKFRIDYSALKMVADITRRPRDSTLAYFDTLIAPFRDKNSNSHTNDAESNAYITDEDLMAACDRTYRHLRLRELISEQSSGARLVCVTLPMPRRRAFVPPPLYHAWLHAIATAGERVLLVRGNHAAVLTFYS
;
A
#
# COMPACT_ATOMS: atom_id res chain seq x y z
N MET A 1 14.98 -32.80 -30.80
CA MET A 1 13.71 -33.20 -30.17
C MET A 1 13.84 -33.00 -28.68
N SER A 2 13.09 -32.19 -27.96
CA SER A 2 12.08 -31.18 -28.29
C SER A 2 11.81 -30.52 -26.94
N PHE A 3 12.03 -29.21 -26.85
CA PHE A 3 11.63 -28.37 -25.73
C PHE A 3 10.13 -28.56 -25.47
N VAL A 4 9.75 -28.91 -24.24
CA VAL A 4 8.37 -28.80 -23.79
C VAL A 4 8.28 -27.52 -22.96
N ASP A 5 7.63 -26.55 -23.58
CA ASP A 5 7.22 -25.26 -23.06
C ASP A 5 6.22 -25.47 -21.90
N VAL A 6 6.53 -24.93 -20.72
CA VAL A 6 5.63 -24.91 -19.56
C VAL A 6 5.30 -23.45 -19.26
N ASP A 7 4.67 -22.79 -20.24
CA ASP A 7 3.98 -21.53 -20.04
C ASP A 7 2.53 -21.81 -19.59
N SER A 8 2.36 -22.11 -18.31
CA SER A 8 1.04 -22.13 -17.67
C SER A 8 1.13 -21.55 -16.26
N ARG A 9 1.44 -20.26 -16.20
CA ARG A 9 1.16 -19.43 -15.02
C ARG A 9 0.39 -18.18 -15.45
N ARG A 10 -0.88 -18.36 -15.82
CA ARG A 10 -1.87 -17.28 -15.78
C ARG A 10 -2.12 -16.91 -14.32
N GLY A 11 -1.23 -16.11 -13.76
CA GLY A 11 -1.35 -15.62 -12.38
C GLY A 11 -2.57 -14.72 -12.23
N ILE A 12 -3.15 -14.72 -11.04
CA ILE A 12 -4.27 -13.87 -10.63
C ILE A 12 -4.05 -12.39 -11.04
N GLY A 13 -2.81 -11.91 -11.01
CA GLY A 13 -2.45 -10.55 -11.45
C GLY A 13 -2.72 -10.25 -12.93
N ALA A 14 -2.62 -11.24 -13.83
CA ALA A 14 -2.96 -11.06 -15.24
C ALA A 14 -4.49 -10.93 -15.44
N VAL A 15 -5.26 -11.67 -14.65
CA VAL A 15 -6.73 -11.62 -14.65
C VAL A 15 -7.22 -10.27 -14.11
N VAL A 16 -6.59 -9.75 -13.04
CA VAL A 16 -6.87 -8.41 -12.51
C VAL A 16 -6.60 -7.34 -13.57
N ASN A 17 -5.44 -7.37 -14.23
CA ASN A 17 -5.12 -6.39 -15.28
C ASN A 17 -6.05 -6.50 -16.50
N ALA A 18 -6.46 -7.70 -16.88
CA ALA A 18 -7.39 -7.92 -17.98
C ALA A 18 -8.81 -7.43 -17.66
N ALA A 19 -9.29 -7.66 -16.42
CA ALA A 19 -10.60 -7.18 -15.97
C ALA A 19 -10.67 -5.66 -15.90
N VAL A 20 -9.61 -5.00 -15.43
CA VAL A 20 -9.50 -3.53 -15.42
C VAL A 20 -9.44 -2.96 -16.84
N GLY A 21 -8.81 -3.68 -17.78
CA GLY A 21 -8.73 -3.29 -19.20
C GLY A 21 -10.07 -3.30 -19.95
N LEU A 22 -11.04 -4.14 -19.54
CA LEU A 22 -12.37 -4.18 -20.16
C LEU A 22 -13.34 -3.12 -19.61
N ALA A 23 -13.18 -2.69 -18.34
CA ALA A 23 -14.06 -1.68 -17.74
C ALA A 23 -13.74 -0.25 -18.20
N ALA A 24 -12.50 0.00 -18.64
CA ALA A 24 -12.07 1.29 -19.17
C ALA A 24 -12.28 1.37 -20.68
N GLY A 25 -13.54 1.55 -21.11
CA GLY A 25 -13.90 1.93 -22.47
C GLY A 25 -13.38 3.33 -22.81
N GLY A 26 -12.08 3.43 -23.13
CA GLY A 26 -11.43 4.67 -23.52
C GLY A 26 -10.00 4.37 -23.93
N ARG A 27 -9.60 4.84 -25.12
CA ARG A 27 -8.23 4.76 -25.64
C ARG A 27 -7.24 5.32 -24.60
N ALA A 28 -6.72 4.46 -23.73
CA ALA A 28 -5.58 4.78 -22.90
C ALA A 28 -4.36 4.72 -23.81
N ALA A 29 -4.01 5.88 -24.38
CA ALA A 29 -2.66 6.12 -24.85
C ALA A 29 -1.70 5.54 -23.81
N ALA A 30 -0.80 4.67 -24.25
CA ALA A 30 0.22 4.06 -23.42
C ALA A 30 1.03 5.18 -22.75
N ARG A 31 0.56 5.67 -21.60
CA ARG A 31 1.35 6.45 -20.67
C ARG A 31 2.39 5.45 -20.18
N ARG A 32 3.58 5.50 -20.78
CA ARG A 32 4.82 5.00 -20.20
C ARG A 32 4.97 5.71 -18.86
N ALA A 33 4.28 5.20 -17.84
CA ALA A 33 4.65 5.44 -16.46
C ALA A 33 6.10 4.99 -16.37
N SER A 34 6.99 5.91 -16.04
CA SER A 34 8.40 5.62 -15.84
C SER A 34 8.52 4.75 -14.59
N SER A 35 8.19 3.47 -14.72
CA SER A 35 8.65 2.45 -13.79
C SER A 35 10.17 2.53 -13.77
N PHE A 36 10.79 2.43 -12.60
CA PHE A 36 12.23 2.20 -12.48
C PHE A 36 12.55 0.79 -13.02
N THR A 37 12.28 0.53 -14.29
CA THR A 37 12.53 -0.75 -14.96
C THR A 37 14.02 -1.01 -15.18
N CYS A 38 14.85 0.00 -14.93
CA CYS A 38 16.30 -0.07 -15.01
C CYS A 38 16.91 0.49 -13.72
N VAL A 39 17.87 -0.24 -13.14
CA VAL A 39 18.64 0.18 -11.97
C VAL A 39 19.27 1.56 -12.20
N ASP A 40 19.71 1.86 -13.42
CA ASP A 40 20.29 3.16 -13.78
C ASP A 40 19.32 4.34 -13.61
N GLN A 41 18.01 4.11 -13.73
CA GLN A 41 17.04 5.18 -13.51
C GLN A 41 16.89 5.51 -12.01
N PHE A 42 17.12 4.54 -11.12
CA PHE A 42 17.03 4.72 -9.67
C PHE A 42 18.30 5.33 -9.07
N THR A 43 19.46 5.05 -9.68
CA THR A 43 20.77 5.57 -9.26
C THR A 43 21.07 6.97 -9.80
N ARG A 44 20.32 7.45 -10.80
CA ARG A 44 20.36 8.84 -11.26
C ARG A 44 19.87 9.80 -10.18
N ARG A 45 20.27 11.07 -10.29
CA ARG A 45 19.79 12.12 -9.38
C ARG A 45 18.28 12.28 -9.50
N GLN A 46 17.61 12.19 -8.37
CA GLN A 46 16.16 12.31 -8.24
C GLN A 46 15.78 13.71 -7.76
N SER A 47 14.57 14.11 -8.11
CA SER A 47 13.94 15.35 -7.67
C SER A 47 12.51 15.06 -7.24
N GLY A 48 12.00 15.82 -6.28
CA GLY A 48 10.71 15.59 -5.63
C GLY A 48 10.87 15.13 -4.19
N THR A 49 9.76 14.79 -3.52
CA THR A 49 9.77 14.39 -2.11
C THR A 49 9.79 12.87 -1.95
N VAL A 50 10.30 12.38 -0.82
CA VAL A 50 10.08 11.00 -0.38
C VAL A 50 9.10 11.03 0.76
N ASP A 51 7.97 10.35 0.60
CA ASP A 51 6.90 10.35 1.58
C ASP A 51 6.83 8.99 2.28
N VAL A 52 6.75 9.00 3.60
CA VAL A 52 6.69 7.78 4.42
C VAL A 52 5.37 7.76 5.17
N TRP A 53 4.52 6.81 4.83
CA TRP A 53 3.27 6.52 5.53
C TRP A 53 3.52 5.41 6.54
N TRP A 54 3.90 5.82 7.75
CA TRP A 54 4.14 4.92 8.87
C TRP A 54 2.82 4.69 9.62
N ILE A 55 2.09 3.68 9.16
CA ILE A 55 0.71 3.39 9.60
C ILE A 55 0.69 2.52 10.87
N TYR A 56 1.67 1.62 10.99
CA TYR A 56 1.78 0.69 12.10
C TYR A 56 3.25 0.53 12.49
N ASP A 57 3.49 0.19 13.75
CA ASP A 57 4.82 -0.19 14.19
C ASP A 57 5.22 -1.57 13.61
N ASP A 58 6.18 -1.53 12.68
CA ASP A 58 6.78 -2.69 12.04
C ASP A 58 8.23 -2.93 12.48
N GLY A 59 8.64 -2.38 13.64
CA GLY A 59 10.02 -2.43 14.13
C GLY A 59 10.91 -1.33 13.55
N GLY A 60 10.31 -0.36 12.83
CA GLY A 60 10.99 0.81 12.28
C GLY A 60 11.57 0.63 10.88
N LEU A 61 11.38 -0.54 10.24
CA LEU A 61 11.92 -0.79 8.90
C LEU A 61 11.33 0.16 7.85
N THR A 62 10.04 0.46 7.94
CA THR A 62 9.37 1.41 7.04
C THR A 62 9.98 2.82 7.11
N LEU A 63 10.49 3.24 8.27
CA LEU A 63 11.19 4.52 8.44
C LEU A 63 12.66 4.43 8.00
N LEU A 64 13.33 3.32 8.30
CA LEU A 64 14.74 3.13 8.01
C LEU A 64 15.05 3.13 6.51
N LEU A 65 14.22 2.47 5.69
CA LEU A 65 14.46 2.36 4.25
C LEU A 65 14.54 3.74 3.54
N PRO A 66 13.53 4.63 3.67
CA PRO A 66 13.58 6.00 3.18
C PRO A 66 14.74 6.83 3.73
N TYR A 67 15.10 6.63 5.00
CA TYR A 67 16.22 7.34 5.61
C TYR A 67 17.56 6.92 5.00
N ILE A 68 17.78 5.62 4.78
CA ILE A 68 18.98 5.16 4.06
C ILE A 68 19.04 5.74 2.65
N LEU A 69 17.89 5.87 1.99
CA LEU A 69 17.81 6.51 0.67
C LEU A 69 18.21 7.98 0.73
N SER A 70 17.72 8.76 1.69
CA SER A 70 18.05 10.19 1.80
C SER A 70 19.55 10.46 2.01
N ILE A 71 20.31 9.51 2.56
CA ILE A 71 21.77 9.62 2.72
C ILE A 71 22.51 9.41 1.37
N ARG A 72 21.89 8.74 0.39
CA ARG A 72 22.54 8.45 -0.91
C ARG A 72 22.51 9.67 -1.81
N ARG A 73 23.62 9.92 -2.53
CA ARG A 73 23.79 11.05 -3.47
C ARG A 73 22.64 11.23 -4.47
N ALA A 74 22.06 10.12 -4.94
CA ALA A 74 20.95 10.13 -5.88
C ALA A 74 19.67 10.74 -5.30
N TRP A 75 19.45 10.62 -4.00
CA TRP A 75 18.22 11.01 -3.31
C TRP A 75 18.44 12.08 -2.23
N ALA A 76 19.68 12.52 -2.00
CA ALA A 76 20.02 13.51 -0.99
C ALA A 76 19.32 14.87 -1.18
N SER A 77 18.90 15.21 -2.40
CA SER A 77 18.09 16.41 -2.67
C SER A 77 16.59 16.21 -2.49
N CYS A 78 16.12 15.00 -2.17
CA CYS A 78 14.72 14.70 -1.98
C CYS A 78 14.35 14.82 -0.49
N PRO A 79 13.56 15.83 -0.08
CA PRO A 79 13.17 15.97 1.32
C PRO A 79 12.25 14.82 1.75
N LEU A 80 12.52 14.29 2.96
CA LEU A 80 11.76 13.22 3.57
C LEU A 80 10.55 13.81 4.34
N ARG A 81 9.33 13.35 4.06
CA ARG A 81 8.11 13.73 4.80
C ARG A 81 7.52 12.50 5.47
N VAL A 82 7.21 12.59 6.76
CA VAL A 82 6.67 11.48 7.54
C VAL A 82 5.19 11.73 7.81
N PHE A 83 4.37 10.73 7.53
CA PHE A 83 2.93 10.71 7.77
C PHE A 83 2.63 9.59 8.76
N THR A 84 2.00 9.94 9.87
CA THR A 84 1.63 8.99 10.94
C THR A 84 0.17 9.09 11.27
N LEU A 85 -0.42 7.96 11.67
CA LEU A 85 -1.80 7.97 12.13
C LEU A 85 -1.91 8.58 13.52
N ALA A 86 -2.95 9.37 13.72
CA ALA A 86 -3.39 9.78 15.04
C ALA A 86 -4.54 8.92 15.51
N ASN A 87 -4.45 8.41 16.75
CA ASN A 87 -5.50 7.59 17.33
C ASN A 87 -6.73 8.41 17.75
N LYS A 88 -6.53 9.68 18.16
CA LYS A 88 -7.58 10.59 18.60
C LYS A 88 -7.34 12.01 18.08
N GLN A 89 -8.40 12.66 17.66
CA GLN A 89 -8.34 14.04 17.14
C GLN A 89 -8.11 15.08 18.24
N THR A 90 -8.36 14.72 19.51
CA THR A 90 -8.20 15.61 20.67
C THR A 90 -6.75 15.73 21.16
N GLU A 91 -5.86 14.82 20.77
CA GLU A 91 -4.50 14.71 21.30
C GLU A 91 -3.42 14.84 20.19
N LEU A 92 -3.78 15.43 19.04
CA LEU A 92 -2.89 15.50 17.87
C LEU A 92 -1.53 16.14 18.18
N GLU A 93 -1.51 17.25 18.90
CA GLU A 93 -0.25 17.94 19.23
C GLU A 93 0.65 17.12 20.14
N LEU A 94 0.07 16.37 21.10
CA LEU A 94 0.84 15.52 22.00
C LEU A 94 1.44 14.34 21.24
N GLU A 95 0.64 13.68 20.41
CA GLU A 95 1.09 12.58 19.56
C GLU A 95 2.16 13.05 18.57
N GLU A 96 2.01 14.23 17.98
CA GLU A 96 3.02 14.84 17.10
C GLU A 96 4.34 15.07 17.85
N ARG A 97 4.31 15.63 19.07
CA ARG A 97 5.52 15.84 19.89
C ARG A 97 6.18 14.52 20.27
N ASN A 98 5.40 13.51 20.65
CA ASN A 98 5.91 12.17 20.97
C ASN A 98 6.60 11.56 19.76
N MET A 99 5.97 11.65 18.59
CA MET A 99 6.50 11.20 17.31
C MET A 99 7.77 11.94 16.90
N ALA A 100 7.80 13.27 17.03
CA ALA A 100 8.98 14.08 16.75
C ALA A 100 10.14 13.72 17.68
N SER A 101 9.88 13.51 18.97
CA SER A 101 10.87 13.05 19.95
C SER A 101 11.43 11.68 19.58
N LEU A 102 10.57 10.74 19.16
CA LEU A 102 10.98 9.40 18.74
C LEU A 102 11.90 9.45 17.51
N LEU A 103 11.51 10.20 16.47
CA LEU A 103 12.31 10.37 15.25
C LEU A 103 13.65 11.05 15.53
N SER A 104 13.66 12.05 16.41
CA SER A 104 14.89 12.73 16.86
C SER A 104 15.85 11.77 17.56
N LYS A 105 15.36 10.91 18.46
CA LYS A 105 16.20 9.90 19.11
C LYS A 105 16.76 8.90 18.08
N PHE A 106 16.01 8.60 17.02
CA PHE A 106 16.49 7.76 15.91
C PHE A 106 17.42 8.49 14.93
N ARG A 107 17.66 9.80 15.14
CA ARG A 107 18.46 10.66 14.26
C ARG A 107 17.95 10.67 12.82
N ILE A 108 16.64 10.57 12.65
CA ILE A 108 15.99 10.64 11.36
C ILE A 108 15.65 12.09 11.09
N ASP A 109 16.38 12.71 10.17
CA ASP A 109 16.08 14.04 9.67
C ASP A 109 14.89 13.97 8.73
N TYR A 110 13.88 14.81 8.98
CA TYR A 110 12.68 14.94 8.16
C TYR A 110 12.35 16.41 7.95
N SER A 111 11.72 16.69 6.81
CA SER A 111 11.28 18.04 6.42
C SER A 111 9.90 18.41 6.94
N ALA A 112 9.03 17.43 7.13
CA ALA A 112 7.69 17.61 7.70
C ALA A 112 7.20 16.33 8.36
N LEU A 113 6.54 16.47 9.50
CA LEU A 113 5.76 15.42 10.15
C LEU A 113 4.28 15.80 10.03
N LYS A 114 3.44 14.88 9.57
CA LYS A 114 2.01 15.11 9.37
C LYS A 114 1.20 14.04 10.08
N MET A 115 0.39 14.46 11.05
CA MET A 115 -0.56 13.59 11.73
C MET A 115 -1.85 13.44 10.91
N VAL A 116 -2.28 12.20 10.68
CA VAL A 116 -3.46 11.86 9.88
C VAL A 116 -4.53 11.23 10.79
N ALA A 117 -5.63 11.94 11.02
CA ALA A 117 -6.71 11.50 11.92
C ALA A 117 -7.88 10.77 11.20
N ASP A 118 -8.06 11.00 9.90
CA ASP A 118 -9.32 10.68 9.21
C ASP A 118 -9.32 9.33 8.46
N ILE A 119 -8.52 8.34 8.90
CA ILE A 119 -8.41 7.05 8.19
C ILE A 119 -9.62 6.13 8.42
N THR A 120 -10.40 6.35 9.48
CA THR A 120 -11.61 5.56 9.80
C THR A 120 -12.86 6.08 9.11
N ARG A 121 -12.79 7.23 8.44
CA ARG A 121 -13.93 7.81 7.72
C ARG A 121 -14.30 6.94 6.52
N ARG A 122 -15.60 6.88 6.21
CA ARG A 122 -16.11 6.22 4.99
C ARG A 122 -15.41 6.80 3.74
N PRO A 123 -14.86 5.95 2.85
CA PRO A 123 -14.30 6.37 1.57
C PRO A 123 -15.35 7.05 0.67
N ARG A 124 -14.88 7.76 -0.36
CA ARG A 124 -15.75 8.35 -1.38
C ARG A 124 -16.47 7.26 -2.17
N ASP A 125 -17.69 7.54 -2.61
CA ASP A 125 -18.49 6.57 -3.37
C ASP A 125 -17.81 6.16 -4.69
N SER A 126 -17.01 7.04 -5.31
CA SER A 126 -16.21 6.71 -6.50
C SER A 126 -15.12 5.68 -6.21
N THR A 127 -14.48 5.75 -5.03
CA THR A 127 -13.46 4.79 -4.59
C THR A 127 -14.09 3.43 -4.27
N LEU A 128 -15.30 3.43 -3.71
CA LEU A 128 -16.08 2.21 -3.48
C LEU A 128 -16.45 1.54 -4.80
N ALA A 129 -16.98 2.29 -5.77
CA ALA A 129 -17.32 1.76 -7.09
C ALA A 129 -16.10 1.20 -7.85
N TYR A 130 -14.94 1.87 -7.73
CA TYR A 130 -13.66 1.35 -8.22
C TYR A 130 -13.32 -0.01 -7.57
N PHE A 131 -13.45 -0.11 -6.25
CA PHE A 131 -13.14 -1.33 -5.52
C PHE A 131 -14.11 -2.47 -5.88
N ASP A 132 -15.40 -2.18 -6.01
CA ASP A 132 -16.41 -3.16 -6.42
C ASP A 132 -16.10 -3.73 -7.81
N THR A 133 -15.65 -2.87 -8.73
CA THR A 133 -15.19 -3.29 -10.07
C THR A 133 -13.94 -4.17 -10.00
N LEU A 134 -13.01 -3.85 -9.09
CA LEU A 134 -11.77 -4.60 -8.89
C LEU A 134 -12.01 -6.02 -8.37
N ILE A 135 -12.96 -6.20 -7.45
CA ILE A 135 -13.26 -7.50 -6.85
C ILE A 135 -14.28 -8.31 -7.63
N ALA A 136 -15.07 -7.69 -8.53
CA ALA A 136 -16.14 -8.34 -9.29
C ALA A 136 -15.76 -9.68 -9.98
N PRO A 137 -14.55 -9.85 -10.55
CA PRO A 137 -14.13 -11.11 -11.17
C PRO A 137 -13.94 -12.26 -10.18
N PHE A 138 -13.71 -11.95 -8.91
CA PHE A 138 -13.39 -12.91 -7.85
C PHE A 138 -14.55 -13.13 -6.88
N ARG A 139 -15.71 -12.53 -7.12
CA ARG A 139 -16.92 -12.79 -6.32
C ARG A 139 -17.52 -14.12 -6.73
N ASP A 140 -17.88 -14.94 -5.75
CA ASP A 140 -18.61 -16.17 -6.01
C ASP A 140 -20.00 -15.84 -6.57
N LYS A 141 -20.34 -16.41 -7.74
CA LYS A 141 -21.65 -16.26 -8.38
C LYS A 141 -22.54 -17.48 -8.16
N ASN A 142 -21.98 -18.60 -7.69
CA ASN A 142 -22.66 -19.90 -7.61
C ASN A 142 -22.50 -20.47 -6.19
N SER A 143 -23.39 -20.10 -5.27
CA SER A 143 -23.45 -20.65 -3.89
C SER A 143 -23.71 -22.17 -3.77
N ASN A 144 -23.60 -22.96 -4.85
CA ASN A 144 -24.12 -24.33 -4.94
C ASN A 144 -23.08 -25.42 -5.28
N SER A 145 -21.77 -25.17 -5.13
CA SER A 145 -20.79 -26.28 -5.15
C SER A 145 -20.10 -26.39 -3.80
N HIS A 146 -20.54 -27.35 -2.99
CA HIS A 146 -19.72 -27.92 -1.93
C HIS A 146 -18.48 -28.56 -2.56
N THR A 147 -17.40 -27.79 -2.72
CA THR A 147 -16.09 -28.33 -3.08
C THR A 147 -15.05 -27.92 -2.04
N ASN A 148 -14.28 -28.94 -1.65
CA ASN A 148 -13.06 -28.97 -0.85
C ASN A 148 -12.46 -27.59 -0.45
N ASP A 149 -12.13 -27.44 0.84
CA ASP A 149 -11.60 -26.23 1.51
C ASP A 149 -10.49 -25.43 0.79
N ALA A 150 -9.80 -26.02 -0.20
CA ALA A 150 -8.78 -25.36 -1.00
C ALA A 150 -9.35 -24.43 -2.10
N GLU A 151 -10.50 -24.76 -2.69
CA GLU A 151 -11.14 -23.95 -3.75
C GLU A 151 -12.02 -22.82 -3.18
N SER A 152 -12.56 -23.01 -1.97
CA SER A 152 -13.33 -21.99 -1.25
C SER A 152 -12.53 -20.67 -1.05
N ASN A 153 -11.22 -20.77 -0.88
CA ASN A 153 -10.34 -19.60 -0.73
C ASN A 153 -10.09 -18.82 -2.03
N ALA A 154 -10.54 -19.32 -3.19
CA ALA A 154 -10.31 -18.66 -4.49
C ALA A 154 -11.32 -17.54 -4.78
N TYR A 155 -12.45 -17.52 -4.08
CA TYR A 155 -13.53 -16.55 -4.27
C TYR A 155 -13.78 -15.73 -3.01
N ILE A 156 -14.47 -14.61 -3.19
CA ILE A 156 -14.89 -13.71 -2.13
C ILE A 156 -16.40 -13.89 -1.93
N THR A 157 -16.80 -14.26 -0.72
CA THR A 157 -18.22 -14.34 -0.33
C THR A 157 -18.72 -13.00 0.22
N ASP A 158 -20.04 -12.82 0.25
CA ASP A 158 -20.63 -11.61 0.85
C ASP A 158 -20.39 -11.56 2.37
N GLU A 159 -20.28 -12.72 3.04
CA GLU A 159 -19.92 -12.81 4.45
C GLU A 159 -18.50 -12.28 4.71
N ASP A 160 -17.53 -12.62 3.85
CA ASP A 160 -16.16 -12.11 3.92
C ASP A 160 -16.11 -10.58 3.78
N LEU A 161 -16.91 -10.03 2.85
CA LEU A 161 -17.00 -8.59 2.62
C LEU A 161 -17.59 -7.87 3.84
N MET A 162 -18.65 -8.42 4.44
CA MET A 162 -19.23 -7.88 5.65
C MET A 162 -18.24 -7.94 6.82
N ALA A 163 -17.59 -9.09 7.04
CA ALA A 163 -16.61 -9.28 8.10
C ALA A 163 -15.34 -8.41 7.95
N ALA A 164 -15.03 -7.98 6.73
CA ALA A 164 -13.87 -7.16 6.44
C ALA A 164 -14.19 -5.69 6.10
N CYS A 165 -15.45 -5.27 6.18
CA CYS A 165 -15.93 -3.95 5.76
C CYS A 165 -15.08 -2.79 6.32
N ASP A 166 -14.91 -2.72 7.65
CA ASP A 166 -14.11 -1.67 8.30
C ASP A 166 -12.63 -1.67 7.88
N ARG A 167 -12.08 -2.85 7.58
CA ARG A 167 -10.71 -2.98 7.06
C ARG A 167 -10.64 -2.44 5.65
N THR A 168 -11.55 -2.87 4.78
CA THR A 168 -11.67 -2.37 3.41
C THR A 168 -11.78 -0.86 3.39
N TYR A 169 -12.67 -0.27 4.20
CA TYR A 169 -12.83 1.18 4.29
C TYR A 169 -11.54 1.89 4.70
N ARG A 170 -10.83 1.38 5.70
CA ARG A 170 -9.54 1.94 6.14
C ARG A 170 -8.49 1.93 5.03
N HIS A 171 -8.38 0.84 4.27
CA HIS A 171 -7.41 0.74 3.16
C HIS A 171 -7.77 1.66 1.98
N LEU A 172 -9.06 1.74 1.65
CA LEU A 172 -9.54 2.64 0.59
C LEU A 172 -9.39 4.11 0.98
N ARG A 173 -9.65 4.45 2.25
CA ARG A 173 -9.42 5.80 2.76
C ARG A 173 -7.94 6.15 2.77
N LEU A 174 -7.07 5.21 3.13
CA LEU A 174 -5.62 5.38 3.03
C LEU A 174 -5.18 5.65 1.59
N ARG A 175 -5.73 4.93 0.60
CA ARG A 175 -5.48 5.20 -0.83
C ARG A 175 -5.81 6.64 -1.20
N GLU A 176 -6.97 7.14 -0.79
CA GLU A 176 -7.38 8.53 -1.07
C GLU A 176 -6.40 9.53 -0.46
N LEU A 177 -6.04 9.33 0.80
CA LEU A 177 -5.12 10.20 1.53
C LEU A 177 -3.73 10.23 0.89
N ILE A 178 -3.22 9.08 0.46
CA ILE A 178 -1.96 8.98 -0.30
C ILE A 178 -2.08 9.74 -1.62
N SER A 179 -3.19 9.54 -2.36
CA SER A 179 -3.41 10.20 -3.64
C SER A 179 -3.50 11.73 -3.49
N GLU A 180 -4.12 12.21 -2.41
CA GLU A 180 -4.30 13.64 -2.13
C GLU A 180 -2.99 14.31 -1.67
N GLN A 181 -2.24 13.69 -0.77
CA GLN A 181 -1.08 14.32 -0.11
C GLN A 181 0.27 14.01 -0.78
N SER A 182 0.34 12.89 -1.50
CA SER A 182 1.58 12.32 -2.05
C SER A 182 1.54 12.15 -3.58
N SER A 183 0.61 12.79 -4.29
CA SER A 183 0.54 12.75 -5.77
C SER A 183 1.81 13.23 -6.47
N GLY A 184 2.50 14.24 -5.90
CA GLY A 184 3.77 14.76 -6.41
C GLY A 184 5.02 14.09 -5.84
N ALA A 185 4.86 13.05 -5.01
CA ALA A 185 5.99 12.39 -4.37
C ALA A 185 6.77 11.54 -5.38
N ARG A 186 8.09 11.54 -5.24
CA ARG A 186 8.98 10.73 -6.07
C ARG A 186 8.96 9.26 -5.67
N LEU A 187 8.75 9.00 -4.38
CA LEU A 187 8.60 7.68 -3.80
C LEU A 187 7.68 7.78 -2.60
N VAL A 188 6.74 6.86 -2.48
CA VAL A 188 5.86 6.72 -1.33
C VAL A 188 6.12 5.37 -0.67
N CYS A 189 6.71 5.36 0.51
CA CYS A 189 6.89 4.16 1.31
C CYS A 189 5.71 4.01 2.27
N VAL A 190 5.00 2.89 2.23
CA VAL A 190 3.82 2.64 3.05
C VAL A 190 4.01 1.36 3.82
N THR A 191 3.69 1.35 5.11
CA THR A 191 3.64 0.09 5.88
C THR A 191 2.62 -0.85 5.25
N LEU A 192 3.06 -2.04 4.85
CA LEU A 192 2.22 -3.07 4.26
C LEU A 192 1.13 -3.48 5.27
N PRO A 193 -0.16 -3.33 4.93
CA PRO A 193 -1.21 -3.83 5.78
C PRO A 193 -1.16 -5.36 5.80
N MET A 194 -1.19 -5.93 7.01
CA MET A 194 -1.22 -7.39 7.18
C MET A 194 -2.54 -7.79 7.85
N PRO A 195 -3.26 -8.79 7.31
CA PRO A 195 -4.39 -9.39 8.01
C PRO A 195 -3.93 -9.94 9.35
N ARG A 196 -4.72 -9.70 10.40
CA ARG A 196 -4.45 -10.29 11.72
C ARG A 196 -4.64 -11.80 11.63
N ARG A 197 -3.73 -12.59 12.21
CA ARG A 197 -3.76 -14.08 12.18
C ARG A 197 -5.10 -14.72 12.55
N ARG A 198 -5.93 -14.06 13.35
CA ARG A 198 -7.23 -14.58 13.83
C ARG A 198 -8.41 -14.26 12.91
N ALA A 199 -8.25 -13.28 12.00
CA ALA A 199 -9.32 -12.88 11.11
C ALA A 199 -9.01 -13.46 9.73
N PHE A 200 -9.79 -14.47 9.34
CA PHE A 200 -9.73 -15.01 7.98
C PHE A 200 -10.01 -13.87 6.97
N VAL A 201 -9.23 -13.86 5.89
CA VAL A 201 -9.37 -12.93 4.77
C VAL A 201 -9.06 -13.73 3.51
N PRO A 202 -9.99 -13.84 2.56
CA PRO A 202 -9.73 -14.49 1.29
C PRO A 202 -8.52 -13.87 0.58
N PRO A 203 -7.58 -14.68 0.03
CA PRO A 203 -6.45 -14.18 -0.72
C PRO A 203 -6.79 -13.12 -1.81
N PRO A 204 -7.88 -13.26 -2.60
CA PRO A 204 -8.24 -12.25 -3.59
C PRO A 204 -8.62 -10.90 -2.95
N LEU A 205 -9.31 -10.93 -1.80
CA LEU A 205 -9.69 -9.72 -1.07
C LEU A 205 -8.47 -9.00 -0.50
N TYR A 206 -7.54 -9.76 0.10
CA TYR A 206 -6.28 -9.20 0.58
C TYR A 206 -5.46 -8.58 -0.57
N HIS A 207 -5.35 -9.28 -1.69
CA HIS A 207 -4.66 -8.77 -2.87
C HIS A 207 -5.31 -7.50 -3.42
N ALA A 208 -6.65 -7.42 -3.42
CA ALA A 208 -7.38 -6.22 -3.82
C ALA A 208 -7.03 -5.01 -2.93
N TRP A 209 -6.90 -5.19 -1.61
CA TRP A 209 -6.43 -4.12 -0.72
C TRP A 209 -5.01 -3.66 -1.04
N LEU A 210 -4.09 -4.61 -1.25
CA LEU A 210 -2.72 -4.29 -1.63
C LEU A 210 -2.66 -3.54 -2.96
N HIS A 211 -3.42 -4.00 -3.96
CA HIS A 211 -3.50 -3.36 -5.26
C HIS A 211 -4.06 -1.93 -5.14
N ALA A 212 -5.10 -1.73 -4.34
CA ALA A 212 -5.68 -0.42 -4.08
C ALA A 212 -4.69 0.55 -3.39
N ILE A 213 -3.78 0.08 -2.55
CA ILE A 213 -2.77 0.98 -1.95
C ILE A 213 -1.59 1.19 -2.88
N ALA A 214 -1.11 0.12 -3.53
CA ALA A 214 0.04 0.18 -4.43
C ALA A 214 -0.18 1.09 -5.65
N THR A 215 -1.41 1.22 -6.11
CA THR A 215 -1.78 2.09 -7.24
C THR A 215 -2.26 3.48 -6.81
N ALA A 216 -2.11 3.85 -5.53
CA ALA A 216 -2.51 5.17 -5.01
C ALA A 216 -1.57 6.30 -5.46
N GLY A 217 -0.35 5.96 -5.89
CA GLY A 217 0.61 6.90 -6.46
C GLY A 217 1.42 6.23 -7.56
N GLU A 218 2.27 7.00 -8.24
CA GLU A 218 3.07 6.47 -9.35
C GLU A 218 4.09 5.43 -8.90
N ARG A 219 4.69 5.63 -7.71
CA ARG A 219 5.76 4.80 -7.14
C ARG A 219 5.51 4.56 -5.66
N VAL A 220 4.74 3.51 -5.38
CA VAL A 220 4.47 3.06 -4.01
C VAL A 220 5.30 1.82 -3.68
N LEU A 221 6.04 1.88 -2.58
CA LEU A 221 6.75 0.75 -2.00
C LEU A 221 6.01 0.31 -0.73
N LEU A 222 5.45 -0.91 -0.76
CA LEU A 222 4.87 -1.52 0.44
C LEU A 222 5.96 -2.22 1.23
N VAL A 223 6.17 -1.82 2.49
CA VAL A 223 7.25 -2.30 3.34
C VAL A 223 6.69 -3.05 4.53
N ARG A 224 7.32 -4.19 4.86
CA ARG A 224 6.96 -4.96 6.04
C ARG A 224 8.19 -5.40 6.80
N GLY A 225 8.37 -4.85 8.00
CA GLY A 225 9.29 -5.43 8.97
C GLY A 225 8.74 -6.69 9.65
N ASN A 226 9.64 -7.43 10.30
CA ASN A 226 9.32 -8.62 11.10
C ASN A 226 8.97 -8.28 12.56
N HIS A 227 8.74 -6.99 12.88
CA HIS A 227 8.52 -6.46 14.23
C HIS A 227 9.70 -6.59 15.21
N ALA A 228 10.85 -7.10 14.78
CA ALA A 228 12.06 -6.95 15.58
C ALA A 228 12.54 -5.50 15.47
N ALA A 229 12.99 -4.92 16.58
CA ALA A 229 13.49 -3.55 16.60
C ALA A 229 14.72 -3.43 15.70
N VAL A 230 14.61 -2.65 14.62
CA VAL A 230 15.74 -2.35 13.71
C VAL A 230 16.32 -0.97 14.03
N LEU A 231 15.49 -0.06 14.53
CA LEU A 231 15.92 1.21 15.08
C LEU A 231 16.10 1.06 16.60
N THR A 232 17.34 1.12 17.06
CA THR A 232 17.69 1.02 18.48
C THR A 232 18.44 2.26 18.93
N PHE A 233 18.27 2.63 20.21
CA PHE A 233 19.06 3.69 20.82
C PHE A 233 20.28 3.05 21.49
N TYR A 234 21.45 3.67 21.32
CA TYR A 234 22.57 3.40 22.21
C TYR A 234 22.24 4.05 23.55
N SER A 235 21.99 3.20 24.55
CA SER A 235 21.87 3.57 25.96
C SER A 235 23.23 3.91 26.55
#